data_AF-A0A9D2AF83-F1
#
_entry.id   AF-A0A9D2AF83-F1
#
_cell.length_a   1.000
_cell.length_b   1.000
_cell.length_c   1.000
_cell.angle_alpha   90.00
_cell.angle_beta   90.00
_cell.angle_gamma   90.00
#
_symmetry.space_group_name_H-M   'P 1'
#
loop_
_entity.id
_entity.type
_entity.pdbx_description
1 polymer ?
#
loop_
_entity_poly.entity_id
_entity_poly.type
_entity_poly.pdbx_seq_one_letter_code
_entity_poly.pdbx_strand_id
1 'polypeptide(L)'
;MEYYPNQGDRQLPPYYQSGEVPPEAIPPQYKPLSPWAYLGYQILFTIPLVGLIALIIFALNNDNVNRRNFARSYFCVLVIAIVIFVSILILSPAFTSGGRA
;
A
#
# COMPACT_ATOMS: atom_id res chain seq x y z
N MET A 1 -8.42 -7.72 11.45
CA MET A 1 -7.81 -7.97 12.77
C MET A 1 -7.16 -9.32 12.70
N GLU A 2 -5.83 -9.38 12.76
CA GLU A 2 -5.09 -10.63 12.85
C GLU A 2 -5.44 -11.28 14.20
N TYR A 3 -5.93 -12.52 14.17
CA TYR A 3 -6.28 -13.26 15.39
C TYR A 3 -4.97 -13.68 16.09
N TYR A 4 -4.59 -12.97 17.15
CA TYR A 4 -3.53 -13.41 18.04
C TYR A 4 -4.10 -14.42 19.05
N PRO A 5 -3.61 -15.68 19.08
CA PRO A 5 -4.06 -16.65 20.06
C PRO A 5 -3.63 -16.24 21.48
N ASN A 6 -4.50 -16.49 22.46
CA ASN A 6 -4.35 -16.12 23.86
C ASN A 6 -3.02 -16.65 24.45
N GLN A 7 -2.19 -15.74 25.00
CA GLN A 7 -0.81 -15.96 25.43
C GLN A 7 -0.70 -16.51 26.87
N GLY A 8 -1.49 -17.52 27.22
CA GLY A 8 -1.52 -18.04 28.59
C GLY A 8 -0.18 -18.61 29.09
N ASP A 9 0.55 -19.35 28.25
CA ASP A 9 1.67 -20.19 28.75
C ASP A 9 2.93 -20.20 27.85
N ARG A 10 3.03 -19.31 26.87
CA ARG A 10 4.22 -19.22 26.00
C ARG A 10 5.13 -18.07 26.46
N GLN A 11 6.21 -18.41 27.18
CA GLN A 11 7.28 -17.47 27.47
C GLN A 11 7.75 -16.81 26.17
N LEU A 12 7.56 -15.49 26.06
CA LEU A 12 8.04 -14.74 24.93
C LEU A 12 9.58 -14.77 24.94
N PRO A 13 10.23 -14.92 23.78
CA PRO A 13 11.68 -14.89 23.71
C PRO A 13 12.27 -13.63 24.37
N PRO A 14 13.43 -13.71 25.04
CA PRO A 14 13.98 -12.63 25.88
C PRO A 14 14.13 -11.27 25.17
N TYR A 15 14.30 -11.27 23.85
CA TYR A 15 14.47 -10.08 23.03
C TYR A 15 13.19 -9.24 22.85
N TYR A 16 12.00 -9.80 23.05
CA TYR A 16 10.78 -8.98 23.09
C TYR A 16 10.70 -8.13 24.36
N GLN A 17 11.37 -8.56 25.42
CA GLN A 17 11.37 -7.89 26.72
C GLN A 17 12.31 -6.68 26.75
N SER A 18 13.38 -6.70 25.95
CA SER A 18 14.40 -5.63 25.89
C SER A 18 14.01 -4.44 25.01
N GLY A 19 12.89 -4.53 24.27
CA GLY A 19 12.54 -3.53 23.25
C GLY A 19 13.43 -3.56 22.01
N GLU A 20 14.43 -4.44 21.98
CA GLU A 20 15.41 -4.60 20.91
C GLU A 20 15.21 -5.98 20.28
N VAL A 21 14.48 -6.03 19.15
CA VAL A 21 14.35 -7.27 18.37
C VAL A 21 15.56 -7.38 17.44
N PRO A 22 16.45 -8.37 17.63
CA PRO A 22 17.58 -8.56 16.74
C PRO A 22 17.09 -8.82 15.31
N PRO A 23 17.76 -8.31 14.27
CA PRO A 23 17.28 -8.39 12.89
C PRO A 23 16.95 -9.82 12.41
N GLU A 24 17.66 -10.83 12.92
CA GLU A 24 17.44 -12.24 12.59
C GLU A 24 16.14 -12.80 13.16
N ALA A 25 15.60 -12.19 14.23
CA ALA A 25 14.36 -12.61 14.86
C ALA A 25 13.11 -12.07 14.13
N ILE A 26 13.27 -11.14 13.18
CA ILE A 26 12.15 -10.57 12.43
C ILE A 26 11.77 -11.54 11.30
N PRO A 27 10.50 -12.01 11.24
CA PRO A 27 10.06 -12.84 10.13
C PRO A 27 10.24 -12.10 8.80
N PRO A 28 10.63 -12.77 7.70
CA PRO A 28 10.92 -12.12 6.42
C PRO A 28 9.80 -11.19 5.92
N GLN A 29 8.54 -11.56 6.17
CA GLN A 29 7.36 -10.80 5.78
C GLN A 29 7.18 -9.45 6.49
N TYR A 30 7.81 -9.27 7.64
CA TYR A 30 7.80 -8.04 8.43
C TYR A 30 9.09 -7.22 8.28
N LYS A 31 10.01 -7.66 7.42
CA LYS A 31 11.24 -6.92 7.18
C LYS A 31 10.90 -5.53 6.62
N PRO A 32 11.41 -4.45 7.25
CA PRO A 32 11.11 -3.10 6.79
C PRO A 32 11.68 -2.85 5.39
N LEU A 33 10.96 -2.05 4.61
CA LEU A 33 11.46 -1.52 3.35
C LEU A 33 12.41 -0.36 3.64
N SER A 34 13.46 -0.25 2.83
CA SER A 34 14.30 0.95 2.83
C SER A 34 13.53 2.15 2.26
N PRO A 35 13.93 3.39 2.59
CA PRO A 35 13.36 4.59 1.98
C PRO A 35 13.48 4.58 0.44
N TRP A 36 14.60 4.08 -0.09
CA TRP A 36 14.83 3.95 -1.52
C TRP A 36 13.89 2.96 -2.20
N ALA A 37 13.47 1.90 -1.49
CA ALA A 37 12.47 0.98 -2.01
C ALA A 37 11.11 1.69 -2.15
N TYR A 38 10.69 2.47 -1.15
CA TYR A 38 9.45 3.26 -1.25
C TYR A 38 9.50 4.24 -2.43
N LEU A 39 10.59 4.99 -2.56
CA LEU A 39 10.79 5.90 -3.68
C LEU A 39 10.74 5.18 -5.04
N GLY A 40 11.42 4.03 -5.16
CA GLY A 40 11.40 3.21 -6.37
C GLY A 40 10.00 2.69 -6.70
N TYR A 41 9.22 2.27 -5.69
CA TYR A 41 7.84 1.87 -5.89
C TYR A 41 6.94 3.05 -6.28
N GLN A 42 7.17 4.24 -5.72
CA GLN A 42 6.47 5.47 -6.12
C GLN A 42 6.64 5.72 -7.63
N ILE A 43 7.88 5.65 -8.14
CA ILE A 43 8.19 5.83 -9.56
C ILE A 43 7.62 4.67 -10.40
N LEU A 44 7.70 3.43 -9.91
CA LEU A 44 7.15 2.28 -10.63
C LEU A 44 5.64 2.42 -10.81
N PHE A 45 4.91 2.80 -9.76
CA PHE A 45 3.45 2.86 -9.78
C PHE A 45 2.87 4.04 -10.57
N THR A 46 3.66 5.08 -10.87
CA THR A 46 3.21 6.16 -11.78
C THR A 46 3.24 5.75 -13.25
N ILE A 47 3.91 4.65 -13.60
CA ILE A 47 3.97 4.13 -14.97
C ILE A 47 2.62 3.46 -15.32
N PRO A 48 1.87 3.91 -16.35
CA PRO A 48 0.47 3.50 -16.52
C PRO A 48 0.24 2.00 -16.68
N LEU A 49 1.00 1.31 -17.55
CA LEU A 49 0.77 -0.11 -17.80
C LEU A 49 1.58 -0.99 -16.86
N VAL A 50 2.91 -0.82 -16.86
CA VAL A 50 3.82 -1.63 -16.05
C VAL A 50 3.59 -1.40 -14.56
N GLY A 51 3.38 -0.14 -14.16
CA GLY A 51 3.10 0.23 -12.78
C GLY A 51 1.77 -0.30 -12.30
N LEU A 52 0.70 -0.25 -13.12
CA LEU A 52 -0.59 -0.81 -12.76
C LEU A 52 -0.55 -2.32 -12.56
N ILE A 53 0.13 -3.06 -13.45
CA ILE A 53 0.31 -4.50 -13.31
C ILE A 53 1.09 -4.82 -12.02
N ALA A 54 2.22 -4.15 -11.79
CA ALA A 54 3.02 -4.34 -10.59
C ALA A 54 2.24 -3.97 -9.32
N LEU A 55 1.45 -2.89 -9.35
CA LEU A 55 0.60 -2.43 -8.26
C LEU A 55 -0.41 -3.52 -7.85
N ILE A 56 -1.10 -4.12 -8.83
CA ILE A 56 -2.06 -5.20 -8.58
C ILE A 56 -1.35 -6.42 -8.00
N ILE A 57 -0.23 -6.85 -8.59
CA ILE A 57 0.55 -7.99 -8.10
C ILE A 57 0.99 -7.76 -6.65
N PHE A 58 1.53 -6.59 -6.34
CA PHE A 58 2.01 -6.28 -4.99
C PHE A 58 0.88 -6.06 -3.97
N ALA A 59 -0.30 -5.59 -4.39
CA ALA A 59 -1.46 -5.46 -3.50
C ALA A 59 -2.02 -6.83 -3.07
N LEU A 60 -1.84 -7.87 -3.90
CA LEU A 60 -2.33 -9.22 -3.66
C LEU A 60 -1.28 -10.16 -3.07
N ASN A 61 0.01 -9.88 -3.25
CA ASN A 61 1.12 -10.68 -2.75
C ASN A 61 1.34 -10.49 -1.23
N ASN A 62 1.71 -11.57 -0.52
CA ASN A 62 1.84 -11.60 0.95
C ASN A 62 3.29 -11.68 1.46
N ASP A 63 4.30 -11.58 0.59
CA ASP A 63 5.70 -11.83 0.97
C ASP A 63 6.30 -10.70 1.80
N ASN A 64 5.74 -9.49 1.72
CA ASN A 64 6.14 -8.37 2.56
C ASN A 64 4.94 -7.46 2.86
N VAL A 65 4.61 -7.34 4.14
CA VAL A 65 3.42 -6.61 4.61
C VAL A 65 3.51 -5.12 4.27
N ASN A 66 4.70 -4.53 4.37
CA ASN A 66 4.90 -3.10 4.12
C ASN A 66 4.71 -2.77 2.63
N ARG A 67 5.28 -3.57 1.73
CA ARG A 67 5.07 -3.42 0.27
C ARG A 67 3.61 -3.59 -0.11
N ARG A 68 2.94 -4.62 0.44
CA ARG A 68 1.53 -4.91 0.19
C ARG A 68 0.62 -3.77 0.63
N ASN A 69 0.83 -3.28 1.86
CA ASN A 69 0.04 -2.17 2.40
C ASN A 69 0.25 -0.89 1.60
N PHE A 70 1.49 -0.62 1.18
CA PHE A 70 1.81 0.52 0.33
C PHE A 70 1.13 0.43 -1.06
N ALA A 71 1.16 -0.73 -1.70
CA ALA A 71 0.45 -0.97 -2.95
C ALA A 71 -1.08 -0.77 -2.80
N ARG A 72 -1.67 -1.28 -1.72
CA ARG A 72 -3.11 -1.10 -1.43
C ARG A 72 -3.47 0.37 -1.19
N SER A 73 -2.69 1.11 -0.41
CA SER A 73 -2.95 2.53 -0.19
C SER A 73 -2.81 3.33 -1.49
N TYR A 74 -1.81 3.02 -2.31
CA TYR A 74 -1.61 3.69 -3.60
C TYR A 74 -2.79 3.40 -4.55
N PHE A 75 -3.26 2.16 -4.61
CA PHE A 75 -4.45 1.79 -5.37
C PHE A 75 -5.70 2.55 -4.90
N CYS A 76 -5.94 2.65 -3.59
CA CYS A 76 -7.06 3.43 -3.06
C CYS A 76 -6.96 4.92 -3.44
N VAL A 77 -5.77 5.52 -3.33
CA VAL A 77 -5.53 6.91 -3.73
C VAL A 77 -5.80 7.10 -5.23
N LEU A 78 -5.37 6.15 -6.07
CA LEU A 78 -5.63 6.17 -7.51
C LEU A 78 -7.14 6.15 -7.81
N VAL A 79 -7.90 5.28 -7.14
CA VAL A 79 -9.36 5.24 -7.28
C VAL A 79 -10.00 6.57 -6.85
N ILE A 80 -9.58 7.12 -5.71
CA ILE A 80 -10.08 8.42 -5.23
C ILE A 80 -9.78 9.54 -6.24
N ALA A 81 -8.56 9.56 -6.79
CA ALA A 81 -8.16 10.55 -7.79
C ALA A 81 -9.01 10.45 -9.06
N ILE A 82 -9.30 9.24 -9.55
CA ILE A 82 -10.21 9.02 -10.69
C ILE A 82 -11.62 9.55 -10.37
N VAL A 83 -12.17 9.23 -9.20
CA VAL A 83 -13.51 9.69 -8.80
C VAL A 83 -13.56 11.22 -8.75
N ILE A 84 -12.57 11.86 -8.14
CA ILE A 84 -12.47 13.33 -8.08
C ILE A 84 -12.36 13.91 -9.49
N PHE A 85 -11.48 13.37 -10.34
CA PHE A 85 -11.29 13.82 -11.71
C PHE A 85 -12.58 13.74 -12.53
N VAL A 86 -13.28 12.60 -12.49
CA VAL A 86 -14.59 12.42 -13.16
C VAL A 86 -15.63 13.40 -12.61
N SER A 87 -15.69 13.60 -11.29
CA SER A 87 -16.64 14.54 -10.69
C SER A 87 -16.43 15.97 -11.18
N ILE A 88 -15.18 16.42 -11.28
CA ILE A 88 -14.82 17.75 -11.79
C ILE A 88 -15.22 17.90 -13.25
N LEU A 89 -14.97 16.89 -14.09
CA LEU A 89 -15.35 16.93 -15.51
C LEU A 89 -16.86 17.06 -15.71
N ILE A 90 -17.66 16.38 -14.89
CA ILE A 90 -19.14 16.42 -14.97
C ILE A 90 -19.69 17.76 -14.43
N LEU A 91 -19.13 18.27 -13.33
CA LEU A 91 -19.59 19.49 -12.65
C LEU A 91 -19.09 20.79 -13.32
N SER A 92 -18.08 20.71 -14.18
CA SER A 92 -17.54 21.88 -14.88
C SER A 92 -18.53 22.39 -15.93
N PRO A 93 -19.03 23.65 -15.82
CA PRO A 93 -20.04 24.19 -16.73
C PRO A 93 -19.57 24.30 -18.19
N ALA A 94 -18.25 24.25 -18.43
CA ALA A 94 -17.67 24.22 -19.78
C ALA A 94 -18.05 22.97 -20.60
N PHE A 95 -18.38 21.85 -19.96
CA PHE A 95 -18.86 20.64 -20.66
C PHE A 95 -20.38 20.69 -20.91
N THR A 96 -21.13 21.37 -20.05
CA THR A 96 -22.59 21.54 -20.18
C THR A 96 -22.98 22.62 -21.20
N SER A 97 -22.13 23.62 -21.47
CA SER A 97 -22.46 24.70 -22.40
C SER A 97 -22.17 24.41 -23.88
N GLY A 98 -21.42 23.34 -24.20
CA GLY A 98 -21.06 22.99 -25.58
C GLY A 98 -22.16 22.31 -26.41
N GLY A 99 -23.32 22.01 -25.82
CA GLY A 99 -24.44 21.30 -26.48
C GLY A 99 -25.65 22.18 -26.84
N ARG A 100 -25.52 23.51 -26.76
CA ARG A 100 -26.60 24.46 -27.10
C ARG A 100 -26.11 25.46 -28.15
N ALA A 101 -25.96 25.00 -29.38
CA ALA A 101 -25.81 25.84 -30.57
C ALA A 101 -26.57 25.19 -31.73
#